data_AF-A0A7V9SNV5-F1
#
_entry.id   AF-A0A7V9SNV5-F1
#
_cell.length_a   1.000
_cell.length_b   1.000
_cell.length_c   1.000
_cell.angle_alpha   90.00
_cell.angle_beta   90.00
_cell.angle_gamma   90.00
#
_symmetry.space_group_name_H-M   'P 1'
#
loop_
_entity.id
_entity.type
_entity.pdbx_description
1 polymer ?
#
loop_
_entity_poly.entity_id
_entity_poly.type
_entity_poly.pdbx_seq_one_letter_code
_entity_poly.pdbx_strand_id
1 'polypeptide(L)'
;MPCFDDSKATTPASVVTALRAFPSVVLIAGGKNKGLDLSTLAEATDHVRAVVTIGTAAPEVAAVFEGHRPFTHATSMDQAVAQAIGAARDGDVVLLSPACTSWDAYRDYAERGDDFARAVKELAATR
;
A
#
# COMPACT_ATOMS: atom_id res chain seq x y z
N MET A 1 -7.43 13.21 6.66
CA MET A 1 -6.35 12.71 5.79
C MET A 1 -6.95 12.04 4.56
N PRO A 2 -6.51 12.38 3.34
CA PRO A 2 -7.00 11.75 2.12
C PRO A 2 -6.54 10.29 2.01
N CYS A 3 -7.44 9.42 1.55
CA CYS A 3 -7.15 8.02 1.24
C CYS A 3 -7.49 7.77 -0.23
N PHE A 4 -6.58 7.16 -0.99
CA PHE A 4 -6.75 6.87 -2.41
C PHE A 4 -6.65 5.37 -2.68
N ASP A 5 -7.59 4.88 -3.47
CA ASP A 5 -7.61 3.50 -3.95
C ASP A 5 -7.02 3.42 -5.37
N ASP A 6 -5.87 2.75 -5.47
CA ASP A 6 -5.20 2.37 -6.70
C ASP A 6 -4.98 0.84 -6.73
N SER A 7 -5.96 0.08 -6.25
CA SER A 7 -5.96 -1.39 -6.22
C SER A 7 -5.73 -2.05 -7.58
N LYS A 8 -5.90 -1.33 -8.69
CA LYS A 8 -5.61 -1.78 -10.05
C LYS A 8 -4.11 -1.82 -10.36
N ALA A 9 -3.27 -1.10 -9.63
CA ALA A 9 -1.82 -1.09 -9.81
C ALA A 9 -1.19 -2.42 -9.38
N THR A 10 -1.24 -3.38 -10.30
CA THR A 10 -0.73 -4.75 -10.12
C THR A 10 0.68 -4.92 -10.67
N THR A 11 1.37 -3.82 -11.00
CA THR A 11 2.77 -3.80 -11.44
C THR A 11 3.56 -2.74 -10.68
N PRO A 12 4.85 -2.96 -10.40
CA PRO A 12 5.70 -1.97 -9.74
C PRO A 12 5.77 -0.62 -10.46
N ALA A 13 5.83 -0.61 -11.79
CA ALA A 13 5.86 0.62 -12.59
C ALA A 13 4.60 1.50 -12.41
N SER A 14 3.43 0.85 -12.28
CA SER A 14 2.18 1.56 -11.96
C SER A 14 2.27 2.22 -10.57
N VAL A 15 2.80 1.51 -9.58
CA VAL A 15 2.98 2.04 -8.22
C VAL A 15 3.95 3.22 -8.21
N VAL A 16 5.10 3.12 -8.89
CA VAL A 16 6.07 4.23 -9.02
C VAL A 16 5.40 5.47 -9.62
N THR A 17 4.56 5.29 -10.63
CA THR A 17 3.80 6.39 -11.25
C THR A 17 2.83 7.01 -10.26
N ALA A 18 2.08 6.20 -9.51
CA ALA A 18 1.13 6.67 -8.51
C ALA A 18 1.83 7.41 -7.35
N LEU A 19 2.97 6.91 -6.87
CA LEU A 19 3.77 7.55 -5.82
C LEU A 19 4.25 8.94 -6.23
N ARG A 20 4.73 9.10 -7.48
CA ARG A 20 5.20 10.39 -8.01
C ARG A 20 4.09 11.44 -8.18
N ALA A 21 2.82 11.04 -8.14
CA ALA A 21 1.69 11.97 -8.19
C ALA A 21 1.48 12.73 -6.87
N PHE A 22 2.14 12.31 -5.80
CA PHE A 22 1.99 12.89 -4.47
C PHE A 22 3.35 13.33 -3.89
N PRO A 23 3.39 14.38 -3.06
CA PRO A 23 4.62 14.80 -2.40
C PRO A 23 5.07 13.83 -1.30
N SER A 24 4.13 13.17 -0.59
CA SER A 24 4.42 12.23 0.49
C SER A 24 3.27 11.26 0.71
N VAL A 25 3.58 9.96 0.75
CA VAL A 25 2.61 8.86 0.75
C VAL A 25 2.91 7.87 1.86
N VAL A 26 1.88 7.42 2.57
CA VAL A 26 1.92 6.15 3.30
C VAL A 26 1.30 5.06 2.43
N LEU A 27 2.16 4.17 1.95
CA LEU A 27 1.84 3.18 0.93
C LEU A 27 1.33 1.89 1.58
N ILE A 28 0.20 1.37 1.12
CA ILE A 28 -0.23 -0.01 1.39
C ILE A 28 0.09 -0.83 0.15
N ALA A 29 1.02 -1.78 0.28
CA ALA A 29 1.53 -2.57 -0.83
C ALA A 29 1.64 -4.07 -0.51
N GLY A 30 1.52 -4.90 -1.54
CA GLY A 30 1.60 -6.35 -1.45
C GLY A 30 0.37 -7.08 -1.99
N GLY A 31 0.33 -8.38 -1.74
CA GLY A 31 -0.54 -9.33 -2.43
C GLY A 31 0.26 -10.54 -2.92
N LYS A 32 -0.15 -11.13 -4.05
CA LYS A 32 0.58 -12.21 -4.71
C LYS A 32 1.52 -11.69 -5.80
N ASN A 33 2.83 -11.86 -5.59
CA ASN A 33 3.83 -11.63 -6.62
C ASN A 33 3.76 -12.76 -7.68
N LYS A 34 3.82 -12.39 -8.97
CA LYS A 34 3.81 -13.31 -10.11
C LYS A 34 5.18 -13.37 -10.81
N GLY A 35 6.26 -13.16 -10.05
CA GLY A 35 7.63 -13.10 -10.59
C GLY A 35 8.02 -11.73 -11.13
N LEU A 36 7.39 -10.66 -10.63
CA LEU A 36 7.76 -9.29 -10.94
C LEU A 36 8.93 -8.85 -10.07
N ASP A 37 9.80 -8.01 -10.63
CA ASP A 37 10.89 -7.38 -9.91
C ASP A 37 10.38 -6.16 -9.12
N LEU A 38 10.19 -6.36 -7.81
CA LEU A 38 9.71 -5.32 -6.90
C LEU A 38 10.79 -4.28 -6.56
N SER A 39 12.07 -4.54 -6.86
CA SER A 39 13.17 -3.60 -6.54
C SER A 39 12.99 -2.23 -7.20
N THR A 40 12.26 -2.18 -8.31
CA THR A 40 11.86 -0.93 -9.00
C THR A 40 11.05 0.03 -8.14
N LEU A 41 10.39 -0.44 -7.07
CA LEU A 41 9.70 0.44 -6.10
C LEU A 41 10.69 1.38 -5.38
N ALA A 42 11.99 1.03 -5.32
CA ALA A 42 13.02 1.86 -4.73
C ALA A 42 13.15 3.24 -5.40
N GLU A 43 12.80 3.34 -6.69
CA GLU A 43 12.88 4.56 -7.50
C GLU A 43 11.96 5.71 -7.03
N ALA A 44 10.98 5.41 -6.19
CA ALA A 44 10.03 6.39 -5.66
C ALA A 44 10.02 6.45 -4.13
N THR A 45 11.04 5.90 -3.47
CA THR A 45 11.16 5.92 -2.00
C THR A 45 11.16 7.34 -1.41
N ASP A 46 11.60 8.34 -2.17
CA ASP A 46 11.55 9.75 -1.75
C ASP A 46 10.13 10.27 -1.55
N HIS A 47 9.15 9.72 -2.27
CA HIS A 47 7.72 10.04 -2.13
C HIS A 47 7.04 9.22 -1.03
N VAL A 48 7.74 8.25 -0.43
CA VAL A 48 7.17 7.33 0.56
C VAL A 48 7.60 7.78 1.95
N ARG A 49 6.63 8.04 2.84
CA ARG A 49 6.89 8.25 4.27
C ARG A 49 7.07 6.92 5.00
N ALA A 50 6.15 5.98 4.76
CA ALA A 50 6.11 4.67 5.41
C ALA A 50 5.38 3.67 4.51
N VAL A 51 5.62 2.39 4.73
CA VAL A 51 4.99 1.30 3.98
C VAL A 51 4.28 0.35 4.92
N VAL A 52 3.07 -0.05 4.56
CA VAL A 52 2.34 -1.13 5.22
C VAL A 52 2.22 -2.28 4.24
N THR A 53 2.90 -3.38 4.54
CA THR A 53 2.96 -4.55 3.67
C THR A 53 1.84 -5.53 4.00
N ILE A 54 1.18 -6.06 2.97
CA ILE A 54 0.08 -7.03 3.09
C ILE A 54 0.28 -8.23 2.15
N GLY A 55 -0.38 -9.34 2.45
CA GLY A 55 -0.40 -10.51 1.57
C GLY A 55 0.91 -11.29 1.54
N THR A 56 1.02 -12.26 0.63
CA THR A 56 2.14 -13.22 0.62
C THR A 56 3.47 -12.60 0.19
N ALA A 57 3.43 -11.56 -0.66
CA ALA A 57 4.60 -10.81 -1.10
C ALA A 57 5.05 -9.73 -0.09
N ALA A 58 4.43 -9.66 1.09
CA ALA A 58 4.79 -8.68 2.10
C ALA A 58 6.29 -8.67 2.46
N PRO A 59 7.00 -9.82 2.60
CA PRO A 59 8.44 -9.83 2.84
C PRO A 59 9.25 -9.27 1.67
N GLU A 60 8.84 -9.58 0.44
CA GLU A 60 9.53 -9.09 -0.77
C GLU A 60 9.38 -7.58 -0.92
N VAL A 61 8.18 -7.04 -0.67
CA VAL A 61 7.94 -5.58 -0.65
C VAL A 61 8.76 -4.92 0.46
N ALA A 62 8.74 -5.48 1.68
CA ALA A 62 9.48 -4.94 2.82
C ALA A 62 10.98 -4.82 2.54
N ALA A 63 11.57 -5.85 1.90
CA ALA A 63 12.99 -5.87 1.54
C ALA A 63 13.40 -4.68 0.64
N VAL A 64 12.50 -4.15 -0.18
CA VAL A 64 12.78 -2.98 -1.04
C VAL A 64 12.92 -1.68 -0.23
N PHE A 65 12.20 -1.58 0.90
CA PHE A 65 12.18 -0.37 1.73
C PHE A 65 13.11 -0.46 2.94
N GLU A 66 13.65 -1.65 3.23
CA GLU A 66 14.61 -1.85 4.31
C GLU A 66 15.84 -0.92 4.14
N GLY A 67 16.19 -0.20 5.21
CA GLY A 67 17.24 0.82 5.18
C GLY A 67 16.87 2.16 4.51
N HIS A 68 15.74 2.23 3.78
CA HIS A 68 15.29 3.44 3.08
C HIS A 68 14.12 4.15 3.78
N ARG A 69 13.11 3.41 4.21
CA ARG A 69 11.87 3.91 4.83
C ARG A 69 11.33 2.93 5.88
N PRO A 70 10.64 3.43 6.92
CA PRO A 70 9.99 2.56 7.89
C PRO A 70 8.87 1.74 7.22
N PHE A 71 8.74 0.48 7.63
CA PHE A 71 7.65 -0.37 7.18
C PHE A 71 7.04 -1.18 8.33
N THR A 72 5.77 -1.54 8.21
CA THR A 72 5.05 -2.46 9.09
C THR A 72 4.37 -3.53 8.27
N HIS A 73 4.06 -4.67 8.90
CA HIS A 73 3.28 -5.73 8.28
C HIS A 73 1.85 -5.76 8.85
N ALA A 74 0.88 -5.94 7.98
CA ALA A 74 -0.52 -6.12 8.32
C ALA A 74 -1.07 -7.42 7.72
N THR A 75 -1.89 -8.13 8.51
CA THR A 75 -2.51 -9.41 8.14
C THR A 75 -3.94 -9.24 7.62
N SER A 76 -4.50 -8.02 7.68
CA SER A 76 -5.83 -7.68 7.15
C SER A 76 -5.86 -6.25 6.61
N MET A 77 -6.84 -5.93 5.77
CA MET A 77 -7.04 -4.57 5.27
C MET A 77 -7.36 -3.58 6.38
N ASP A 78 -8.17 -3.98 7.37
CA ASP A 78 -8.49 -3.14 8.54
C ASP A 78 -7.22 -2.74 9.31
N GLN A 79 -6.34 -3.72 9.57
CA GLN A 79 -5.07 -3.45 10.21
C GLN A 79 -4.17 -2.58 9.33
N ALA A 80 -4.17 -2.83 8.01
CA ALA A 80 -3.35 -2.09 7.07
C ALA A 80 -3.73 -0.60 7.04
N VAL A 81 -5.03 -0.31 6.94
CA VAL A 81 -5.59 1.04 6.96
C VAL A 81 -5.33 1.72 8.30
N ALA A 82 -5.53 1.02 9.43
CA ALA A 82 -5.26 1.57 10.75
C ALA A 82 -3.78 1.94 10.95
N GLN A 83 -2.86 1.05 10.56
CA GLN A 83 -1.42 1.31 10.61
C GLN A 83 -1.03 2.45 9.68
N ALA A 84 -1.55 2.47 8.45
CA ALA A 84 -1.23 3.50 7.46
C ALA A 84 -1.66 4.89 7.93
N ILE A 85 -2.87 5.01 8.47
CA ILE A 85 -3.36 6.26 9.03
C ILE A 85 -2.56 6.66 10.28
N GLY A 86 -2.15 5.71 11.12
CA GLY A 86 -1.33 5.97 12.31
C GLY A 86 0.10 6.43 12.00
N ALA A 87 0.67 6.02 10.87
CA ALA A 87 2.02 6.39 10.43
C ALA A 87 2.07 7.74 9.72
N ALA A 88 0.93 8.21 9.22
CA ALA A 88 0.85 9.43 8.42
C ALA A 88 0.70 10.70 9.28
N ARG A 89 1.13 11.83 8.71
CA ARG A 89 1.20 13.17 9.29
C ARG A 89 0.47 14.16 8.39
N ASP A 90 0.33 15.39 8.87
CA ASP A 90 -0.26 16.48 8.09
C ASP A 90 0.49 16.67 6.76
N GLY A 91 -0.27 16.66 5.66
CA GLY A 91 0.24 16.75 4.29
C GLY A 91 0.51 15.40 3.61
N ASP A 92 0.46 14.28 4.34
CA ASP A 92 0.55 12.96 3.74
C ASP A 92 -0.79 12.47 3.19
N VAL A 93 -0.72 11.47 2.31
CA VAL A 93 -1.88 10.72 1.83
C VAL A 93 -1.69 9.23 2.10
N VAL A 94 -2.79 8.51 2.34
CA VAL A 94 -2.77 7.03 2.35
C VAL A 94 -3.12 6.53 0.96
N LEU A 95 -2.29 5.65 0.41
CA LEU A 95 -2.47 5.10 -0.94
C LEU A 95 -2.44 3.57 -0.90
N LEU A 96 -3.52 2.93 -1.33
CA LEU A 96 -3.49 1.51 -1.67
C LEU A 96 -2.98 1.37 -3.11
N SER A 97 -1.71 0.97 -3.29
CA SER A 97 -1.13 0.70 -4.61
C SER A 97 -0.26 -0.56 -4.52
N PRO A 98 -0.83 -1.75 -4.82
CA PRO A 98 -0.34 -3.01 -4.29
C PRO A 98 0.91 -3.59 -4.95
N ALA A 99 1.29 -3.16 -6.15
CA ALA A 99 2.37 -3.73 -6.99
C ALA A 99 2.22 -5.23 -7.34
N CYS A 100 1.25 -5.90 -6.73
CA CYS A 100 1.00 -7.33 -6.77
C CYS A 100 -0.49 -7.60 -7.03
N THR A 101 -0.76 -8.80 -7.55
CA THR A 101 -2.14 -9.24 -7.79
C THR A 101 -2.86 -9.55 -6.47
N SER A 102 -4.19 -9.45 -6.44
CA SER A 102 -4.99 -9.63 -5.22
C SER A 102 -5.36 -11.08 -4.90
N TRP A 103 -4.93 -12.03 -5.74
CA TRP A 103 -5.41 -13.42 -5.75
C TRP A 103 -4.95 -14.29 -4.57
N ASP A 104 -4.18 -13.74 -3.64
CA ASP A 104 -3.86 -14.39 -2.37
C ASP A 104 -4.96 -14.23 -1.32
N ALA A 105 -5.67 -13.10 -1.32
CA ALA A 105 -6.68 -12.77 -0.31
C ALA A 105 -8.06 -12.41 -0.88
N TYR A 106 -8.16 -12.12 -2.18
CA TYR A 106 -9.38 -11.62 -2.85
C TYR A 106 -9.62 -12.29 -4.20
N ARG A 107 -10.87 -12.28 -4.68
CA ARG A 107 -11.24 -12.79 -6.00
C ARG A 107 -10.67 -11.95 -7.13
N ASP A 108 -10.69 -10.63 -6.98
CA ASP A 108 -10.21 -9.67 -7.96
C ASP A 108 -9.73 -8.37 -7.28
N TYR A 109 -9.30 -7.38 -8.07
CA TYR A 109 -8.81 -6.12 -7.52
C TYR A 109 -9.95 -5.23 -6.99
N ALA A 110 -11.19 -5.40 -7.48
CA ALA A 110 -12.33 -4.58 -7.09
C ALA A 110 -12.76 -4.94 -5.68
N GLU A 111 -12.80 -6.23 -5.35
CA GLU A 111 -13.06 -6.69 -3.98
C GLU A 111 -12.02 -6.14 -2.98
N ARG A 112 -10.75 -6.08 -3.37
CA ARG A 112 -9.68 -5.47 -2.56
C ARG A 112 -9.89 -3.95 -2.37
N GLY A 113 -10.27 -3.25 -3.42
CA GLY A 113 -10.57 -1.81 -3.37
C GLY A 113 -11.80 -1.51 -2.51
N ASP A 114 -12.86 -2.31 -2.65
CA ASP A 114 -14.07 -2.22 -1.83
C ASP A 114 -13.77 -2.46 -0.35
N ASP A 115 -12.92 -3.44 -0.03
CA ASP A 115 -12.47 -3.72 1.33
C ASP A 115 -11.67 -2.56 1.94
N PHE A 116 -10.80 -1.94 1.15
CA PHE A 116 -10.08 -0.72 1.55
C PHE A 116 -11.04 0.45 1.81
N ALA A 117 -11.96 0.70 0.88
CA ALA A 117 -12.95 1.76 1.03
C ALA A 117 -13.84 1.55 2.25
N ARG A 118 -14.21 0.29 2.54
CA ARG A 118 -14.94 -0.10 3.76
C ARG A 118 -14.11 0.20 5.01
N ALA A 119 -12.88 -0.30 5.09
CA ALA A 119 -11.99 -0.11 6.23
C ALA A 119 -11.71 1.38 6.53
N VAL A 120 -11.50 2.21 5.50
CA VAL A 120 -11.33 3.65 5.64
C VAL A 120 -12.58 4.31 6.23
N LYS A 121 -13.78 3.94 5.75
CA LYS A 121 -15.06 4.50 6.25
C LYS A 121 -15.32 4.12 7.70
N GLU A 122 -15.10 2.86 8.06
CA GLU A 122 -15.32 2.38 9.44
C GLU A 122 -14.39 3.06 10.44
N LEU A 123 -13.11 3.23 10.07
CA LEU A 123 -12.15 3.90 10.94
C LEU A 123 -12.46 5.40 11.09
N ALA A 124 -12.99 6.04 10.03
CA ALA A 124 -13.46 7.42 10.10
C ALA A 124 -14.70 7.59 10.98
N ALA A 125 -15.59 6.59 11.04
CA ALA A 125 -16.79 6.62 11.88
C ALA A 125 -16.50 6.37 13.37
N THR A 126 -15.34 5.80 13.70
CA THR A 126 -14.93 5.46 15.07
C THR A 126 -14.05 6.55 15.72
N ARG A 127 -13.81 7.66 15.02
CA ARG A 127 -13.01 8.81 15.47
C ARG A 127 -13.89 10.03 15.68
#